data_AF-A0A3C0HRA0-F1
#
_entry.id   AF-A0A3C0HRA0-F1
#
_cell.length_a   1.000
_cell.length_b   1.000
_cell.length_c   1.000
_cell.angle_alpha   90.00
_cell.angle_beta   90.00
_cell.angle_gamma   90.00
#
_symmetry.space_group_name_H-M   'P 1'
#
loop_
_entity.id
_entity.type
_entity.pdbx_description
1 polymer ?
#
loop_
_entity_poly.entity_id
_entity_poly.type
_entity_poly.pdbx_seq_one_letter_code
_entity_poly.pdbx_strand_id
1 'polypeptide(L)'
;MGTTATVLVALAGVAALVDWWGVARGRLGVEFIAKPLVVIGLIGAALAVDTGAGVVRGLVVAALGASLVGDVVLMTPDARFEAGIFAFLVAHVLYITAFLETGGLDVGAGVAAAVLIIGIGFGAVPQIIAGARSGGPAIQTGVTVSLAVIAVTAVLAAATGALTAMIAGALLLTSDALLGWNRLVDRAPGGRVLVHLTNHAAQVGFVLWLTG
;
A
#
# COMPACT_ATOMS: atom_id res chain seq x y z
N MET A 1 4.16 20.63 6.72
CA MET A 1 3.56 19.82 7.81
C MET A 1 3.63 20.58 9.12
N GLY A 2 2.56 20.53 9.92
CA GLY A 2 2.59 21.04 11.30
C GLY A 2 3.37 20.12 12.25
N THR A 3 3.82 20.67 13.38
CA THR A 3 4.64 19.97 14.38
C THR A 3 4.03 18.64 14.82
N THR A 4 2.71 18.60 15.07
CA THR A 4 1.99 17.38 15.47
C THR A 4 2.10 16.27 14.44
N ALA A 5 1.88 16.58 13.16
CA ALA A 5 1.96 15.61 12.07
C ALA A 5 3.40 15.06 11.92
N THR A 6 4.42 15.93 12.05
CA THR A 6 5.82 15.51 12.01
C THR A 6 6.18 14.57 13.15
N VAL A 7 5.74 14.86 14.38
CA VAL A 7 5.97 13.98 15.54
C VAL A 7 5.29 12.62 15.33
N LEU A 8 4.07 12.59 14.82
CA LEU A 8 3.34 11.35 14.57
C LEU A 8 4.00 10.50 13.47
N VAL A 9 4.50 11.11 12.39
CA VAL A 9 5.30 10.40 11.37
C VAL A 9 6.61 9.88 11.97
N ALA A 10 7.28 10.64 12.82
CA ALA A 10 8.52 10.19 13.47
C ALA A 10 8.25 8.98 14.38
N LEU A 11 7.16 9.00 15.17
CA LEU A 11 6.73 7.87 16.00
C LEU A 11 6.36 6.64 15.14
N ALA A 12 5.65 6.83 14.04
CA ALA A 12 5.37 5.77 13.07
C ALA A 12 6.66 5.20 12.48
N GLY A 13 7.67 6.03 12.21
CA GLY A 13 9.00 5.60 11.78
C GLY A 13 9.71 4.72 12.82
N VAL A 14 9.65 5.09 14.10
CA VAL A 14 10.19 4.24 15.19
C VAL A 14 9.47 2.91 15.25
N ALA A 15 8.12 2.91 15.17
CA ALA A 15 7.33 1.67 15.13
C ALA A 15 7.70 0.81 13.91
N ALA A 16 7.94 1.43 12.75
CA ALA A 16 8.33 0.72 11.53
C ALA A 16 9.70 0.04 11.69
N LEU A 17 10.69 0.72 12.31
CA LEU A 17 11.99 0.11 12.59
C LEU A 17 11.86 -1.09 13.53
N VAL A 18 11.00 -1.00 14.56
CA VAL A 18 10.70 -2.11 15.48
C VAL A 18 10.03 -3.26 14.75
N ASP A 19 9.08 -2.97 13.85
CA ASP A 19 8.43 -3.98 13.01
C ASP A 19 9.43 -4.68 12.10
N TRP A 20 10.24 -3.95 11.35
CA TRP A 20 11.22 -4.51 10.42
C TRP A 20 12.23 -5.41 11.15
N TRP A 21 12.69 -4.98 12.33
CA TRP A 21 13.52 -5.81 13.20
C TRP A 21 12.78 -7.06 13.68
N GLY A 22 11.51 -6.92 14.09
CA GLY A 22 10.65 -8.02 14.51
C GLY A 22 10.50 -9.07 13.40
N VAL A 23 10.18 -8.64 12.18
CA VAL A 23 10.08 -9.49 10.99
C VAL A 23 11.41 -10.15 10.66
N ALA A 24 12.52 -9.40 10.68
CA ALA A 24 13.86 -9.94 10.41
C ALA A 24 14.28 -11.03 11.42
N ARG A 25 13.77 -10.95 12.65
CA ARG A 25 14.03 -11.91 13.74
C ARG A 25 12.94 -12.98 13.89
N GLY A 26 11.91 -12.97 13.04
CA GLY A 26 10.78 -13.92 13.13
C GLY A 26 9.94 -13.77 14.41
N ARG A 27 9.89 -12.57 15.00
CA ARG A 27 9.17 -12.29 16.25
C ARG A 27 7.73 -11.85 15.98
N LEU A 28 6.85 -12.82 15.74
CA LEU A 28 5.44 -12.57 15.39
C LEU A 28 4.70 -11.68 16.39
N GLY A 29 4.97 -11.80 17.69
CA GLY A 29 4.33 -10.94 18.71
C GLY A 29 4.73 -9.47 18.62
N VAL A 30 5.96 -9.18 18.19
CA VAL A 30 6.43 -7.81 17.97
C VAL A 30 5.79 -7.25 16.70
N GLU A 31 5.80 -8.04 15.62
CA GLU A 31 5.15 -7.70 14.35
C GLU A 31 3.66 -7.37 14.54
N PHE A 32 2.95 -8.19 15.33
CA PHE A 32 1.51 -8.03 15.58
C PHE A 32 1.14 -6.70 16.28
N ILE A 33 2.09 -6.07 16.98
CA ILE A 33 1.89 -4.79 17.65
C ILE A 33 2.48 -3.65 16.84
N ALA A 34 3.73 -3.81 16.38
CA ALA A 34 4.47 -2.74 15.74
C ALA A 34 3.87 -2.35 14.39
N LYS A 35 3.46 -3.33 13.56
CA LYS A 35 2.89 -3.05 12.24
C LYS A 35 1.58 -2.26 12.29
N PRO A 36 0.58 -2.62 13.13
CA PRO A 36 -0.60 -1.76 13.33
C PRO A 36 -0.27 -0.35 13.83
N LEU A 37 0.70 -0.22 14.75
CA LEU A 37 1.09 1.07 15.30
C LEU A 37 1.67 2.02 14.25
N VAL A 38 2.36 1.52 13.22
CA VAL A 38 2.81 2.34 12.09
C VAL A 38 1.60 3.02 11.44
N VAL A 39 0.62 2.23 11.00
CA VAL A 39 -0.53 2.76 10.25
C VAL A 39 -1.40 3.66 11.13
N ILE A 40 -1.57 3.32 12.42
CA ILE A 40 -2.29 4.18 13.38
C ILE A 40 -1.59 5.54 13.53
N GLY A 41 -0.25 5.54 13.64
CA GLY A 41 0.53 6.77 13.68
C GLY A 41 0.36 7.60 12.41
N LEU A 42 0.33 6.96 11.24
CA LEU A 42 0.10 7.62 9.95
C LEU A 42 -1.32 8.15 9.79
N ILE A 43 -2.34 7.46 10.30
CA ILE A 43 -3.71 7.97 10.38
C ILE A 43 -3.74 9.24 11.22
N GLY A 44 -3.13 9.21 12.41
CA GLY A 44 -3.01 10.39 13.27
C GLY A 44 -2.29 11.54 12.57
N ALA A 45 -1.19 11.24 11.86
CA ALA A 45 -0.44 12.23 11.11
C ALA A 45 -1.28 12.86 9.99
N ALA A 46 -1.99 12.06 9.20
CA ALA A 46 -2.88 12.52 8.14
C ALA A 46 -4.00 13.41 8.68
N LEU A 47 -4.61 13.06 9.82
CA LEU A 47 -5.61 13.87 10.50
C LEU A 47 -5.05 15.22 10.99
N ALA A 48 -3.77 15.25 11.35
CA ALA A 48 -3.06 16.45 11.80
C ALA A 48 -2.50 17.30 10.64
N VAL A 49 -2.62 16.86 9.38
CA VAL A 49 -2.30 17.69 8.21
C VAL A 49 -3.41 18.72 8.03
N ASP A 50 -3.02 20.00 8.08
CA ASP A 50 -3.86 21.12 7.70
C ASP A 50 -3.85 21.25 6.17
N THR A 51 -5.00 21.02 5.55
CA THR A 51 -5.17 21.05 4.10
C THR A 51 -6.55 21.62 3.78
N GLY A 52 -6.64 22.43 2.71
CA GLY A 52 -7.91 22.93 2.19
C GLY A 52 -8.80 21.84 1.59
N ALA A 53 -8.27 20.64 1.32
CA ALA A 53 -8.96 19.53 0.69
C ALA A 53 -9.45 18.48 1.71
N GLY A 54 -10.45 18.85 2.51
CA GLY A 54 -10.98 17.98 3.58
C GLY A 54 -11.48 16.61 3.10
N VAL A 55 -12.04 16.53 1.88
CA VAL A 55 -12.51 15.29 1.27
C VAL A 55 -11.33 14.36 0.95
N VAL A 56 -10.30 14.86 0.27
CA VAL A 56 -9.09 14.10 -0.07
C VAL A 56 -8.41 13.54 1.18
N ARG A 57 -8.27 14.37 2.23
CA ARG A 57 -7.75 13.93 3.53
C ARG A 57 -8.59 12.80 4.13
N GLY A 58 -9.92 12.94 4.11
CA GLY A 58 -10.84 11.91 4.62
C GLY A 58 -10.70 10.58 3.88
N LEU A 59 -10.55 10.63 2.55
CA LEU A 59 -10.35 9.45 1.71
C LEU A 59 -9.01 8.77 2.02
N VAL A 60 -7.91 9.52 2.16
CA VAL A 60 -6.59 8.96 2.53
C VAL A 60 -6.62 8.34 3.92
N VAL A 61 -7.27 8.99 4.90
CA VAL A 61 -7.44 8.42 6.25
C VAL A 61 -8.25 7.11 6.21
N ALA A 62 -9.33 7.08 5.44
CA ALA A 62 -10.13 5.87 5.26
C ALA A 62 -9.33 4.76 4.55
N ALA A 63 -8.51 5.12 3.55
CA ALA A 63 -7.63 4.18 2.84
C ALA A 63 -6.60 3.55 3.78
N LEU A 64 -5.95 4.37 4.62
CA LEU A 64 -5.04 3.88 5.67
C LEU A 64 -5.76 2.97 6.66
N GLY A 65 -6.99 3.31 7.07
CA GLY A 65 -7.83 2.46 7.92
C GLY A 65 -8.14 1.10 7.28
N ALA A 66 -8.50 1.09 5.99
CA ALA A 66 -8.73 -0.15 5.25
C ALA A 66 -7.45 -0.99 5.09
N SER A 67 -6.30 -0.34 4.83
CA SER A 67 -4.98 -1.00 4.80
C SER A 67 -4.62 -1.62 6.15
N LEU A 68 -4.90 -0.93 7.26
CA LEU A 68 -4.68 -1.44 8.62
C LEU A 68 -5.50 -2.72 8.87
N VAL A 69 -6.77 -2.71 8.46
CA VAL A 69 -7.62 -3.91 8.54
C VAL A 69 -7.03 -5.04 7.71
N GLY A 70 -6.60 -4.76 6.48
CA GLY A 70 -5.93 -5.73 5.61
C GLY A 70 -4.69 -6.33 6.27
N ASP A 71 -3.82 -5.49 6.82
CA ASP A 71 -2.59 -5.89 7.51
C ASP A 71 -2.87 -6.82 8.71
N VAL A 72 -3.83 -6.48 9.56
CA VAL A 72 -4.21 -7.30 10.72
C VAL A 72 -4.85 -8.62 10.30
N VAL A 73 -5.70 -8.59 9.27
CA VAL A 73 -6.38 -9.79 8.77
C VAL A 73 -5.39 -10.76 8.14
N LEU A 74 -4.44 -10.27 7.34
CA LEU A 74 -3.42 -11.10 6.69
C LEU A 74 -2.37 -11.67 7.65
N MET A 75 -2.24 -11.14 8.87
CA MET A 75 -1.40 -11.73 9.91
C MET A 75 -1.97 -13.03 10.48
N THR A 76 -3.27 -13.29 10.32
CA THR A 76 -3.88 -14.52 10.82
C THR A 76 -3.74 -15.68 9.82
N PRO A 77 -3.33 -16.90 10.26
CA PRO A 77 -2.72 -17.90 9.37
C PRO A 77 -3.55 -18.34 8.15
N ASP A 78 -4.82 -18.71 8.28
CA ASP A 78 -5.41 -19.61 7.26
C ASP A 78 -6.86 -19.36 6.80
N ALA A 79 -7.65 -18.48 7.42
CA ALA A 79 -9.09 -18.38 7.05
C ALA A 79 -9.50 -17.08 6.33
N ARG A 80 -8.60 -16.10 6.19
CA ARG A 80 -9.02 -14.73 5.83
C ARG A 80 -8.18 -14.05 4.76
N PHE A 81 -7.42 -14.81 3.97
CA PHE A 81 -6.64 -14.25 2.87
C PHE A 81 -7.52 -13.42 1.90
N GLU A 82 -8.71 -13.94 1.58
CA GLU A 82 -9.71 -13.23 0.76
C GLU A 82 -10.18 -11.93 1.40
N ALA A 83 -10.46 -11.93 2.71
CA ALA A 83 -10.88 -10.73 3.43
C ALA A 83 -9.76 -9.70 3.51
N GLY A 84 -8.50 -10.13 3.62
CA GLY A 84 -7.33 -9.26 3.56
C GLY A 84 -7.18 -8.62 2.18
N ILE A 85 -7.26 -9.42 1.11
CA ILE A 85 -7.27 -8.91 -0.28
C ILE A 85 -8.39 -7.89 -0.45
N PHE A 86 -9.59 -8.19 0.02
CA PHE A 86 -10.73 -7.28 -0.09
C PHE A 86 -10.49 -5.96 0.66
N ALA A 87 -9.94 -6.01 1.87
CA ALA A 87 -9.61 -4.80 2.63
C ALA A 87 -8.56 -3.93 1.90
N PHE A 88 -7.53 -4.55 1.32
CA PHE A 88 -6.56 -3.83 0.48
C PHE A 88 -7.21 -3.27 -0.78
N LEU A 89 -8.09 -4.02 -1.45
CA LEU A 89 -8.83 -3.53 -2.61
C LEU A 89 -9.62 -2.26 -2.29
N VAL A 90 -10.31 -2.24 -1.14
CA VAL A 90 -11.02 -1.06 -0.65
C VAL A 90 -10.05 0.10 -0.41
N ALA A 91 -8.89 -0.15 0.20
CA ALA A 91 -7.86 0.88 0.41
C ALA A 91 -7.41 1.51 -0.92
N HIS A 92 -7.14 0.70 -1.94
CA HIS A 92 -6.75 1.17 -3.26
C HIS A 92 -7.84 2.00 -3.95
N VAL A 93 -9.10 1.56 -3.88
CA VAL A 93 -10.23 2.33 -4.42
C VAL A 93 -10.33 3.69 -3.75
N LEU A 94 -10.16 3.76 -2.43
CA LEU A 94 -10.17 5.03 -1.69
C LEU A 94 -9.02 5.96 -2.09
N TYR A 95 -7.81 5.42 -2.30
CA TYR A 95 -6.69 6.20 -2.85
C TYR A 95 -6.97 6.69 -4.28
N ILE A 96 -7.50 5.83 -5.15
CA ILE A 96 -7.90 6.21 -6.51
C ILE A 96 -8.88 7.38 -6.46
N THR A 97 -9.92 7.29 -5.63
CA THR A 97 -10.89 8.38 -5.45
C THR A 97 -10.19 9.65 -4.96
N ALA A 98 -9.26 9.54 -4.00
CA ALA A 98 -8.51 10.70 -3.52
C ALA A 98 -7.69 11.40 -4.63
N PHE A 99 -7.03 10.64 -5.51
CA PHE A 99 -6.30 11.21 -6.65
C PHE A 99 -7.23 11.87 -7.66
N LEU A 100 -8.37 11.25 -7.97
CA LEU A 100 -9.35 11.81 -8.90
C LEU A 100 -9.96 13.12 -8.37
N GLU A 101 -10.26 13.18 -7.07
CA GLU A 101 -10.79 14.38 -6.40
C GLU A 101 -9.78 15.53 -6.34
N THR A 102 -8.48 15.23 -6.38
CA THR A 102 -7.43 16.27 -6.43
C THR A 102 -7.48 17.05 -7.76
N GLY A 103 -8.00 16.42 -8.83
CA GLY A 103 -8.10 17.02 -10.16
C GLY A 103 -6.74 17.26 -10.83
N GLY A 104 -6.77 17.84 -12.03
CA GLY A 104 -5.56 18.28 -12.73
C GLY A 104 -4.59 17.17 -13.15
N LEU A 105 -5.10 15.96 -13.47
CA LEU A 105 -4.26 14.82 -13.80
C LEU A 105 -3.42 15.05 -15.07
N ASP A 106 -2.12 14.82 -14.95
CA ASP A 106 -1.17 14.76 -16.06
C ASP A 106 -1.27 13.39 -16.74
N VAL A 107 -1.97 13.37 -17.88
CA VAL A 107 -2.13 12.18 -18.72
C VAL A 107 -0.79 11.65 -19.23
N GLY A 108 0.18 12.53 -19.51
CA GLY A 108 1.51 12.13 -19.99
C GLY A 108 2.27 11.33 -18.94
N ALA A 109 2.31 11.84 -17.70
CA ALA A 109 2.90 11.14 -16.56
C ALA A 109 2.20 9.80 -16.29
N GLY A 110 0.85 9.78 -16.34
CA GLY A 110 0.07 8.56 -16.17
C GLY A 110 0.36 7.50 -17.25
N VAL A 111 0.41 7.90 -18.53
CA VAL A 111 0.73 6.99 -19.64
C VAL A 111 2.16 6.46 -19.53
N ALA A 112 3.13 7.32 -19.18
CA ALA A 112 4.51 6.88 -18.97
C ALA A 112 4.60 5.84 -17.85
N ALA A 113 3.92 6.08 -16.72
CA ALA A 113 3.84 5.12 -15.63
C ALA A 113 3.17 3.81 -16.07
N ALA A 114 2.07 3.86 -16.83
CA ALA A 114 1.39 2.67 -17.33
C ALA A 114 2.31 1.81 -18.21
N VAL A 115 3.04 2.42 -19.14
CA VAL A 115 4.01 1.72 -20.01
C VAL A 115 5.10 1.05 -19.18
N LEU A 116 5.67 1.75 -18.20
CA LEU A 116 6.69 1.19 -17.30
C LEU A 116 6.15 0.02 -16.47
N ILE A 117 4.96 0.17 -15.90
CA ILE A 117 4.31 -0.87 -15.09
C ILE A 117 4.02 -2.11 -15.93
N ILE A 118 3.52 -1.95 -17.15
CA ILE A 118 3.28 -3.08 -18.08
C ILE A 118 4.60 -3.78 -18.42
N GLY A 119 5.66 -3.02 -18.70
CA GLY A 119 6.98 -3.57 -19.00
C GLY A 119 7.58 -4.37 -17.85
N ILE A 120 7.53 -3.83 -16.63
CA ILE A 120 8.05 -4.50 -15.42
C ILE A 120 7.16 -5.69 -15.03
N GLY A 121 5.84 -5.54 -15.14
CA GLY A 121 4.85 -6.54 -14.74
C GLY A 121 4.81 -7.78 -15.62
N PHE A 122 5.35 -7.71 -16.85
CA PHE A 122 5.31 -8.81 -17.83
C PHE A 122 5.87 -10.14 -17.30
N GLY A 123 6.89 -10.09 -16.44
CA GLY A 123 7.47 -11.30 -15.84
C GLY A 123 6.75 -11.79 -14.57
N ALA A 124 6.27 -10.87 -13.73
CA ALA A 124 5.76 -11.20 -12.40
C ALA A 124 4.26 -11.55 -12.39
N VAL A 125 3.44 -10.76 -13.10
CA VAL A 125 1.97 -10.88 -13.06
C VAL A 125 1.47 -12.26 -13.50
N PRO A 126 1.95 -12.85 -14.62
CA PRO A 126 1.48 -14.17 -15.04
C PRO A 126 1.77 -15.27 -14.02
N GLN A 127 2.89 -15.19 -13.31
CA GLN A 127 3.28 -16.17 -12.30
C GLN A 127 2.41 -16.07 -11.06
N ILE A 128 2.13 -14.84 -10.60
CA ILE A 128 1.23 -14.60 -9.46
C ILE A 128 -0.19 -15.12 -9.77
N ILE A 129 -0.71 -14.84 -10.98
CA ILE A 129 -2.03 -15.33 -11.41
C ILE A 129 -2.04 -16.86 -11.53
N ALA A 130 -0.97 -17.46 -12.06
CA ALA A 130 -0.86 -18.92 -12.15
C ALA A 130 -0.85 -19.58 -10.76
N GLY A 131 -0.11 -19.02 -9.81
CA GLY A 131 -0.08 -19.48 -8.41
C GLY A 131 -1.45 -19.43 -7.75
N ALA A 132 -2.22 -18.36 -8.02
CA ALA A 132 -3.57 -18.17 -7.48
C ALA A 132 -4.60 -19.21 -7.96
N ARG A 133 -4.34 -19.94 -9.06
CA ARG A 133 -5.25 -20.99 -9.58
C ARG A 133 -5.46 -22.13 -8.59
N SER A 134 -4.44 -22.43 -7.77
CA SER A 134 -4.51 -23.48 -6.75
C SER A 134 -5.51 -23.16 -5.63
N GLY A 135 -5.80 -21.88 -5.40
CA GLY A 135 -6.79 -21.40 -4.43
C GLY A 135 -8.24 -21.37 -4.93
N GLY A 136 -8.48 -21.79 -6.18
CA GLY A 136 -9.82 -21.78 -6.79
C GLY A 136 -10.22 -20.46 -7.44
N PRO A 137 -11.40 -20.42 -8.12
CA PRO A 137 -11.78 -19.29 -8.97
C PRO A 137 -11.91 -17.95 -8.22
N ALA A 138 -12.45 -17.96 -7.00
CA ALA A 138 -12.66 -16.75 -6.21
C ALA A 138 -11.33 -16.06 -5.86
N ILE A 139 -10.33 -16.82 -5.39
CA ILE A 139 -8.99 -16.31 -5.08
C ILE A 139 -8.31 -15.80 -6.36
N GLN A 140 -8.37 -16.56 -7.46
CA GLN A 140 -7.79 -16.15 -8.73
C GLN A 140 -8.40 -14.83 -9.23
N THR A 141 -9.72 -14.69 -9.18
CA THR A 141 -10.41 -13.45 -9.56
C THR A 141 -10.01 -12.30 -8.63
N GLY A 142 -10.02 -12.51 -7.31
CA GLY A 142 -9.65 -11.50 -6.33
C GLY A 142 -8.22 -10.98 -6.54
N VAL A 143 -7.25 -11.89 -6.76
CA VAL A 143 -5.86 -11.54 -7.06
C VAL A 143 -5.75 -10.77 -8.38
N THR A 144 -6.43 -11.24 -9.44
CA THR A 144 -6.39 -10.58 -10.76
C THR A 144 -6.94 -9.16 -10.70
N VAL A 145 -8.07 -8.97 -10.03
CA VAL A 145 -8.69 -7.65 -9.82
C VAL A 145 -7.76 -6.75 -9.00
N SER A 146 -7.15 -7.30 -7.94
CA SER A 146 -6.23 -6.53 -7.09
C SER A 146 -5.01 -6.05 -7.85
N LEU A 147 -4.41 -6.91 -8.70
CA LEU A 147 -3.28 -6.55 -9.56
C LEU A 147 -3.63 -5.45 -10.57
N ALA A 148 -4.85 -5.46 -11.12
CA ALA A 148 -5.30 -4.40 -12.01
C ALA A 148 -5.51 -3.08 -11.24
N VAL A 149 -6.18 -3.14 -10.08
CA VAL A 149 -6.53 -1.95 -9.30
C VAL A 149 -5.29 -1.30 -8.69
N ILE A 150 -4.29 -2.07 -8.26
CA ILE A 150 -3.03 -1.49 -7.80
C ILE A 150 -2.22 -0.84 -8.92
N ALA A 151 -2.22 -1.42 -10.13
CA ALA A 151 -1.60 -0.80 -11.28
C ALA A 151 -2.28 0.55 -11.60
N VAL A 152 -3.62 0.60 -11.57
CA VAL A 152 -4.38 1.85 -11.73
C VAL A 152 -4.04 2.85 -10.62
N THR A 153 -3.91 2.40 -9.38
CA THR A 153 -3.53 3.25 -8.24
C THR A 153 -2.16 3.89 -8.47
N ALA A 154 -1.16 3.11 -8.88
CA ALA A 154 0.18 3.61 -9.17
C ALA A 154 0.21 4.57 -10.38
N VAL A 155 -0.56 4.27 -11.43
CA VAL A 155 -0.72 5.15 -12.60
C VAL A 155 -1.36 6.48 -12.21
N LEU A 156 -2.44 6.46 -11.43
CA LEU A 156 -3.11 7.68 -10.99
C LEU A 156 -2.28 8.48 -9.99
N ALA A 157 -1.54 7.80 -9.10
CA ALA A 157 -0.58 8.44 -8.22
C ALA A 157 0.50 9.18 -9.03
N ALA A 158 1.01 8.57 -10.12
CA ALA A 158 1.90 9.24 -11.07
C ALA A 158 1.23 10.42 -11.78
N ALA A 159 -0.02 10.24 -12.22
CA ALA A 159 -0.79 11.27 -12.91
C ALA A 159 -1.13 12.48 -12.05
N THR A 160 -1.03 12.42 -10.71
CA THR A 160 -1.13 13.63 -9.87
C THR A 160 -0.03 14.66 -10.17
N GLY A 161 1.06 14.27 -10.83
CA GLY A 161 2.24 15.10 -11.05
C GLY A 161 3.09 15.34 -9.79
N ALA A 162 2.61 14.95 -8.61
CA ALA A 162 3.33 15.10 -7.35
C ALA A 162 4.36 13.98 -7.17
N LEU A 163 5.65 14.32 -7.13
CA LEU A 163 6.74 13.36 -6.97
C LEU A 163 6.55 12.42 -5.77
N THR A 164 6.03 12.94 -4.66
CA THR A 164 5.72 12.16 -3.46
C THR A 164 4.66 11.08 -3.72
N ALA A 165 3.57 11.42 -4.42
CA ALA A 165 2.55 10.45 -4.80
C ALA A 165 3.10 9.41 -5.80
N MET A 166 3.90 9.83 -6.79
CA MET A 166 4.48 8.88 -7.77
C MET A 166 5.36 7.83 -7.08
N ILE A 167 6.25 8.28 -6.18
CA ILE A 167 7.13 7.38 -5.42
C ILE A 167 6.29 6.48 -4.51
N ALA A 168 5.28 7.04 -3.82
CA ALA A 168 4.39 6.27 -2.96
C ALA A 168 3.62 5.18 -3.74
N GLY A 169 3.08 5.50 -4.90
CA GLY A 169 2.39 4.56 -5.78
C GLY A 169 3.30 3.44 -6.28
N ALA A 170 4.54 3.77 -6.66
CA ALA A 170 5.53 2.78 -7.09
C ALA A 170 5.93 1.82 -5.94
N LEU A 171 6.10 2.36 -4.72
CA LEU A 171 6.41 1.57 -3.53
C LEU A 171 5.24 0.67 -3.13
N LEU A 172 3.99 1.17 -3.21
CA LEU A 172 2.80 0.38 -2.93
C LEU A 172 2.66 -0.77 -3.92
N LEU A 173 2.82 -0.49 -5.21
CA LEU A 173 2.84 -1.51 -6.26
C LEU A 173 3.90 -2.58 -6.00
N THR A 174 5.10 -2.17 -5.58
CA THR A 174 6.20 -3.08 -5.25
C THR A 174 5.87 -3.93 -4.03
N SER A 175 5.33 -3.33 -2.96
CA SER A 175 4.89 -4.04 -1.75
C SER A 175 3.95 -5.19 -2.08
N ASP A 176 2.88 -4.90 -2.81
CA ASP A 176 1.83 -5.89 -3.05
C ASP A 176 2.24 -6.93 -4.09
N ALA A 177 3.08 -6.57 -5.06
CA ALA A 177 3.71 -7.53 -5.95
C ALA A 177 4.59 -8.52 -5.17
N LEU A 178 5.40 -8.03 -4.22
CA LEU A 178 6.23 -8.88 -3.35
C LEU A 178 5.36 -9.72 -2.40
N LEU A 179 4.28 -9.17 -1.85
CA LEU A 179 3.34 -9.89 -0.99
C LEU A 179 2.64 -11.02 -1.74
N GLY A 180 2.13 -10.73 -2.95
CA GLY A 180 1.50 -11.69 -3.84
C GLY A 180 2.46 -12.80 -4.25
N TRP A 181 3.69 -12.44 -4.61
CA TRP A 181 4.76 -13.39 -4.91
C TRP A 181 5.04 -14.32 -3.72
N ASN A 182 5.27 -13.74 -2.53
CA ASN A 182 5.56 -14.47 -1.29
C ASN A 182 4.49 -15.51 -0.93
N ARG A 183 3.23 -15.22 -1.27
CA ARG A 183 2.10 -16.06 -0.89
C ARG A 183 1.72 -17.10 -1.95
N LEU A 184 1.92 -16.79 -3.24
CA LEU A 184 1.33 -17.56 -4.34
C LEU A 184 2.39 -18.22 -5.23
N VAL A 185 3.64 -17.76 -5.22
CA VAL A 185 4.69 -18.25 -6.12
C VAL A 185 5.82 -18.91 -5.33
N ASP A 186 6.63 -18.14 -4.61
CA ASP A 186 7.74 -18.59 -3.78
C ASP A 186 8.13 -17.47 -2.80
N ARG A 187 9.13 -17.66 -1.93
CA ARG A 187 9.66 -16.62 -1.04
C ARG A 187 10.00 -15.35 -1.83
N ALA A 188 9.44 -14.22 -1.40
CA ALA A 188 9.70 -12.94 -2.06
C ALA A 188 11.21 -12.60 -2.10
N PRO A 189 11.73 -12.08 -3.22
CA PRO A 189 13.05 -11.47 -3.25
C PRO A 189 13.16 -10.37 -2.19
N GLY A 190 14.18 -10.42 -1.33
CA GLY A 190 14.31 -9.50 -0.18
C GLY A 190 13.45 -9.86 1.04
N GLY A 191 12.62 -10.91 0.95
CA GLY A 191 11.83 -11.46 2.05
C GLY A 191 10.73 -10.53 2.56
N ARG A 192 10.13 -10.93 3.69
CA ARG A 192 9.01 -10.20 4.33
C ARG A 192 9.39 -8.80 4.80
N VAL A 193 10.67 -8.56 5.12
CA VAL A 193 11.15 -7.23 5.54
C VAL A 193 10.98 -6.22 4.42
N LEU A 194 11.32 -6.59 3.18
CA LEU A 194 11.20 -5.67 2.05
C LEU A 194 9.73 -5.32 1.77
N VAL A 195 8.81 -6.29 1.87
CA VAL A 195 7.36 -6.07 1.77
C VAL A 195 6.90 -5.02 2.78
N HIS A 196 7.29 -5.15 4.05
CA HIS A 196 6.88 -4.23 5.10
C HIS A 196 7.52 -2.84 4.92
N LEU A 197 8.78 -2.79 4.48
CA LEU A 197 9.48 -1.54 4.23
C LEU A 197 8.82 -0.75 3.11
N THR A 198 8.56 -1.38 1.96
CA THR A 198 7.93 -0.70 0.82
C THR A 198 6.48 -0.30 1.14
N ASN A 199 5.73 -1.12 1.88
CA ASN A 199 4.39 -0.76 2.37
C ASN A 199 4.42 0.48 3.27
N HIS A 200 5.24 0.47 4.33
CA HIS A 200 5.31 1.60 5.27
C HIS A 200 5.81 2.88 4.57
N ALA A 201 6.80 2.77 3.69
CA ALA A 201 7.30 3.91 2.93
C ALA A 201 6.26 4.48 1.96
N ALA A 202 5.45 3.62 1.32
CA ALA A 202 4.34 4.05 0.48
C ALA A 202 3.29 4.83 1.28
N GLN A 203 2.86 4.28 2.42
CA GLN A 203 1.85 4.93 3.26
C GLN A 203 2.34 6.28 3.81
N VAL A 204 3.61 6.37 4.24
CA VAL A 204 4.24 7.66 4.60
C VAL A 204 4.19 8.62 3.42
N GLY A 205 4.54 8.16 2.23
CA GLY A 205 4.51 8.97 1.01
C GLY A 205 3.14 9.55 0.69
N PHE A 206 2.06 8.80 0.88
CA PHE A 206 0.69 9.32 0.70
C PHE A 206 0.29 10.33 1.78
N VAL A 207 0.74 10.16 3.03
CA VAL A 207 0.56 11.19 4.06
C VAL A 207 1.34 12.46 3.74
N LEU A 208 2.57 12.34 3.23
CA LEU A 208 3.37 13.49 2.79
C LEU A 208 2.76 14.18 1.57
N TRP A 209 2.15 13.42 0.66
CA TRP A 209 1.45 13.95 -0.50
C TRP A 209 0.30 14.90 -0.10
N LEU A 210 -0.43 14.64 0.99
CA LEU A 210 -1.48 15.53 1.50
C LEU A 210 -0.99 16.95 1.89
N THR A 211 0.32 17.14 2.00
CA THR A 211 0.94 18.38 2.49
C THR A 211 1.39 19.31 1.37
N GLY A 212 1.34 18.83 0.12
CA GLY A 212 1.71 19.57 -1.09
C GLY A 212 0.52 20.20 -1.80
#